data_AF-A0AAU9EAV0-F1
#
_entry.id   AF-A0AAU9EAV0-F1
#
_cell.length_a   1.000
_cell.length_b   1.000
_cell.length_c   1.000
_cell.angle_alpha   90.00
_cell.angle_beta   90.00
_cell.angle_gamma   90.00
#
_symmetry.space_group_name_H-M   'P 1'
#
loop_
_entity.id
_entity.type
_entity.pdbx_description
1 polymer ?
#
loop_
_entity_poly.entity_id
_entity_poly.type
_entity_poly.pdbx_seq_one_letter_code
_entity_poly.pdbx_strand_id
1 'polypeptide(L)'
;MTAPHRKDSTVGSSAMLDLVVVVLIAAITFLLLSHLDAFEWLVSVVHHYERYDLDEVVVLFAILSIAFAAFAGRRWIEVSREQARRLEMERIKVILETAGAVSHEFNQPLQVIVSASELALEDASENSPMHKYLSDILNSAVRISELIIKLTHITDYRTKDYCEGQKILDLDSGSGQPAAATPPKQ
;
A
#
# COMPACT_ATOMS: atom_id res chain seq x y z
N MET A 1 30.09 5.37 -6.63
CA MET A 1 28.81 4.64 -6.68
C MET A 1 27.78 5.45 -5.93
N THR A 2 27.03 6.30 -6.65
CA THR A 2 26.04 7.22 -6.10
C THR A 2 24.64 6.67 -6.35
N ALA A 3 23.90 6.39 -5.28
CA ALA A 3 22.52 5.91 -5.34
C ALA A 3 21.58 6.98 -5.92
N PRO A 4 20.50 6.60 -6.63
CA PRO A 4 19.55 7.57 -7.16
C PRO A 4 18.55 8.00 -6.08
N HIS A 5 18.43 9.31 -5.90
CA HIS A 5 17.37 9.95 -5.12
C HIS A 5 16.03 9.80 -5.86
N ARG A 6 15.14 8.96 -5.33
CA ARG A 6 13.75 8.82 -5.80
C ARG A 6 12.92 9.99 -5.24
N LYS A 7 12.53 10.94 -6.10
CA LYS A 7 11.56 11.99 -5.79
C LYS A 7 10.15 11.41 -5.90
N ASP A 8 9.63 10.90 -4.79
CA ASP A 8 8.20 10.63 -4.63
C ASP A 8 7.53 11.90 -4.07
N SER A 9 7.20 12.88 -4.93
CA SER A 9 6.44 14.09 -4.51
C SER A 9 5.62 14.77 -5.60
N THR A 10 5.19 14.05 -6.64
CA THR A 10 4.50 14.66 -7.79
C THR A 10 2.97 14.52 -7.79
N VAL A 11 2.39 13.58 -7.04
CA VAL A 11 0.93 13.35 -7.06
C VAL A 11 0.14 14.45 -6.33
N GLY A 12 0.73 15.06 -5.27
CA GLY A 12 0.10 16.20 -4.59
C GLY A 12 0.16 17.50 -5.39
N SER A 13 1.18 17.65 -6.24
CA SER A 13 1.40 18.89 -7.02
C SER A 13 0.42 19.02 -8.19
N SER A 14 0.00 17.92 -8.82
CA SER A 14 -0.95 17.97 -9.93
C SER A 14 -2.37 18.26 -9.46
N ALA A 15 -2.84 17.60 -8.40
CA ALA A 15 -4.18 17.84 -7.86
C ALA A 15 -4.36 19.26 -7.31
N MET A 16 -3.32 19.82 -6.68
CA MET A 16 -3.35 21.21 -6.22
C MET A 16 -3.34 22.20 -7.39
N LEU A 17 -2.61 21.90 -8.46
CA LEU A 17 -2.60 22.71 -9.68
C LEU A 17 -3.98 22.67 -10.36
N ASP A 18 -4.59 21.49 -10.49
CA ASP A 18 -5.93 21.33 -11.06
C ASP A 18 -6.97 22.12 -10.26
N LEU A 19 -6.89 22.11 -8.92
CA LEU A 19 -7.75 22.91 -8.06
C LEU A 19 -7.56 24.42 -8.28
N VAL A 20 -6.31 24.88 -8.34
CA VAL A 20 -5.97 26.28 -8.60
C VAL A 20 -6.50 26.73 -9.97
N VAL A 21 -6.35 25.88 -11.00
CA VAL A 21 -6.86 26.17 -12.36
C VAL A 21 -8.38 26.27 -12.36
N VAL A 22 -9.10 25.35 -11.70
CA VAL A 22 -10.57 25.41 -11.60
C VAL A 22 -11.03 26.66 -10.88
N VAL A 23 -10.38 27.04 -9.77
CA VAL A 23 -10.71 28.25 -9.01
C VAL A 23 -10.46 29.51 -9.85
N LEU A 24 -9.34 29.57 -10.57
CA LEU A 24 -9.02 30.69 -11.46
C LEU A 24 -10.04 30.81 -12.61
N ILE A 25 -10.40 29.71 -13.26
CA ILE A 25 -11.41 29.71 -14.32
C ILE A 25 -12.76 30.15 -13.79
N ALA A 26 -13.17 29.65 -12.61
CA ALA A 26 -14.42 30.06 -11.97
C ALA A 26 -14.42 31.55 -11.62
N ALA A 27 -13.32 32.08 -11.08
CA ALA A 27 -13.17 33.50 -10.76
C ALA A 27 -13.20 34.38 -12.02
N ILE A 28 -12.50 34.00 -13.09
CA ILE A 28 -12.51 34.72 -14.37
C ILE A 28 -13.92 34.69 -14.98
N THR A 29 -14.59 33.53 -14.96
CA THR A 29 -15.96 33.38 -15.47
C THR A 29 -16.92 34.27 -14.68
N PHE A 30 -16.79 34.30 -13.35
CA PHE A 30 -17.59 35.15 -12.48
C PHE A 30 -17.37 36.65 -12.76
N LEU A 31 -16.11 37.09 -12.90
CA LEU A 31 -15.77 38.48 -13.22
C LEU A 31 -16.26 38.89 -14.62
N LEU A 32 -16.20 37.98 -15.59
CA LEU A 32 -16.67 38.25 -16.94
C LEU A 32 -18.20 38.35 -16.98
N LEU A 33 -18.91 37.47 -16.26
CA LEU A 33 -20.36 37.53 -16.12
C LEU A 33 -20.82 38.79 -15.38
N SER A 34 -20.08 39.25 -14.37
CA SER A 34 -20.43 40.45 -13.60
C SER A 34 -20.17 41.75 -14.37
N HIS A 35 -19.16 41.79 -15.25
CA HIS A 35 -18.82 43.01 -16.00
C HIS A 35 -19.72 43.24 -17.23
N LEU A 36 -20.37 42.20 -17.75
CA LEU A 36 -21.17 42.27 -18.99
C LEU A 36 -22.66 42.58 -18.79
N ASP A 37 -23.11 42.88 -17.55
CA ASP A 37 -24.55 42.90 -17.18
C ASP A 37 -25.31 41.63 -17.64
N ALA A 38 -24.59 40.55 -17.90
CA ALA A 38 -25.13 39.31 -18.45
C ALA A 38 -26.09 38.65 -17.45
N PHE A 39 -25.89 38.89 -16.16
CA PHE A 39 -26.79 38.45 -15.11
C PHE A 39 -28.15 39.16 -15.16
N GLU A 40 -28.16 40.50 -15.30
CA GLU A 40 -29.41 41.27 -15.43
C GLU A 40 -30.13 40.94 -16.73
N TRP A 41 -29.39 40.80 -17.83
CA TRP A 41 -29.94 40.34 -19.11
C TRP A 41 -30.57 38.95 -18.99
N LEU A 42 -29.90 38.00 -18.33
CA LEU A 42 -30.41 36.64 -18.12
C LEU A 42 -31.66 36.64 -17.25
N VAL A 43 -31.67 37.38 -16.13
CA VAL A 43 -32.84 37.52 -15.25
C VAL A 43 -34.01 38.17 -16.00
N SER A 44 -33.74 39.19 -16.80
CA SER A 44 -34.73 39.86 -17.64
C SER A 44 -35.32 38.93 -18.70
N VAL A 45 -34.49 38.10 -19.35
CA VAL A 45 -34.94 37.09 -20.32
C VAL A 45 -35.80 36.02 -19.63
N VAL A 46 -35.37 35.50 -18.47
CA VAL A 46 -36.15 34.51 -17.71
C VAL A 46 -37.53 35.07 -17.33
N HIS A 47 -37.58 36.33 -16.87
CA HIS A 47 -38.85 37.02 -16.58
C HIS A 47 -39.66 37.34 -17.85
N HIS A 48 -39.02 37.63 -18.97
CA HIS A 48 -39.71 37.90 -20.24
C HIS A 48 -40.45 36.67 -20.79
N TYR A 49 -39.99 35.47 -20.43
CA TYR A 49 -40.59 34.19 -20.79
C TYR A 49 -41.31 33.53 -19.60
N GLU A 50 -41.93 34.32 -18.72
CA GLU A 50 -42.73 33.86 -17.56
C GLU A 50 -43.84 32.85 -17.95
N ARG A 51 -44.31 32.88 -19.21
CA ARG A 51 -45.29 31.93 -19.76
C ARG A 51 -44.75 30.49 -19.94
N TYR A 52 -43.43 30.28 -19.79
CA TYR A 52 -42.74 29.01 -19.99
C TYR A 52 -42.02 28.47 -18.73
N ASP A 53 -42.24 29.07 -17.55
CA ASP A 53 -41.69 28.62 -16.25
C ASP A 53 -40.16 28.37 -16.25
N LEU A 54 -39.39 29.25 -16.90
CA LEU A 54 -37.93 29.09 -17.05
C LEU A 54 -37.15 29.18 -15.73
N ASP A 55 -37.70 29.83 -14.71
CA ASP A 55 -37.11 29.91 -13.37
C ASP A 55 -37.02 28.53 -12.70
N GLU A 56 -38.02 27.66 -12.88
CA GLU A 56 -38.00 26.28 -12.38
C GLU A 56 -36.89 25.46 -13.05
N VAL A 57 -36.68 25.64 -14.35
CA VAL A 57 -35.61 24.98 -15.11
C VAL A 57 -34.23 25.40 -14.60
N VAL A 58 -34.02 26.70 -14.34
CA VAL A 58 -32.76 27.23 -13.80
C VAL A 58 -32.48 26.66 -12.40
N VAL A 59 -33.49 26.60 -11.53
CA VAL A 59 -33.36 26.00 -10.19
C VAL A 59 -33.06 24.50 -10.27
N LEU A 60 -33.72 23.78 -11.19
CA LEU A 60 -33.46 22.36 -11.43
C LEU A 60 -32.01 22.11 -11.85
N PHE A 61 -31.47 22.90 -12.79
CA PHE A 61 -30.08 22.79 -13.21
C PHE A 61 -29.10 23.11 -12.07
N ALA A 62 -29.40 24.08 -11.21
CA ALA A 62 -28.58 24.41 -10.05
C ALA A 62 -28.54 23.25 -9.04
N ILE A 63 -29.70 22.67 -8.70
CA ILE A 63 -29.80 21.51 -7.80
C ILE A 63 -29.06 20.31 -8.41
N LEU A 64 -29.25 20.06 -9.70
CA LEU A 64 -28.62 18.96 -10.41
C LEU A 64 -27.10 19.11 -10.44
N SER A 65 -26.59 20.33 -10.62
CA SER A 65 -25.14 20.63 -10.58
C SER A 65 -24.55 20.29 -9.21
N ILE A 66 -25.20 20.71 -8.12
CA ILE A 66 -24.76 20.39 -6.75
C ILE A 66 -24.83 18.87 -6.51
N ALA A 67 -25.90 18.21 -6.95
CA ALA A 67 -26.06 16.77 -6.81
C ALA A 67 -24.96 15.99 -7.57
N PHE A 68 -24.62 16.42 -8.79
CA PHE A 68 -23.53 15.84 -9.57
C PHE A 68 -22.17 16.09 -8.93
N ALA A 69 -21.90 17.29 -8.41
CA ALA A 69 -20.66 17.58 -7.69
C ALA A 69 -20.49 16.68 -6.46
N ALA A 70 -21.56 16.52 -5.66
CA ALA A 70 -21.56 15.63 -4.50
C ALA A 70 -21.44 14.15 -4.89
N PHE A 71 -22.05 13.73 -6.01
CA PHE A 71 -21.89 12.38 -6.56
C PHE A 71 -20.46 12.12 -7.04
N ALA A 72 -19.87 13.05 -7.79
CA ALA A 72 -18.51 12.96 -8.30
C ALA A 72 -17.48 12.92 -7.15
N GLY A 73 -17.64 13.76 -6.14
CA GLY A 73 -16.78 13.76 -4.95
C GLY A 73 -16.82 12.42 -4.19
N ARG A 74 -18.03 11.90 -3.93
CA ARG A 74 -18.19 10.57 -3.30
C ARG A 74 -17.55 9.47 -4.14
N ARG A 75 -17.82 9.46 -5.45
CA ARG A 75 -17.27 8.47 -6.38
C ARG A 75 -15.74 8.51 -6.42
N TRP A 76 -15.13 9.69 -6.43
CA TRP A 76 -13.69 9.84 -6.45
C TRP A 76 -13.02 9.25 -5.19
N ILE A 77 -13.63 9.47 -4.02
CA ILE A 77 -13.16 8.89 -2.76
C ILE A 77 -13.28 7.36 -2.77
N GLU A 78 -14.41 6.82 -3.26
CA GLU A 78 -14.63 5.37 -3.36
C GLU A 78 -13.60 4.70 -4.27
N VAL A 79 -13.37 5.26 -5.47
CA VAL A 79 -12.41 4.73 -6.44
C VAL A 79 -10.99 4.77 -5.86
N SER A 80 -10.62 5.87 -5.22
CA SER A 80 -9.28 6.01 -4.62
C SER A 80 -9.04 4.99 -3.50
N ARG A 81 -10.06 4.73 -2.67
CA ARG A 81 -9.99 3.70 -1.61
C ARG A 81 -9.87 2.29 -2.18
N GLU A 82 -10.63 1.99 -3.22
CA GLU A 82 -10.57 0.70 -3.90
C GLU A 82 -9.21 0.48 -4.57
N GLN A 83 -8.65 1.50 -5.22
CA GLN A 83 -7.30 1.43 -5.79
C GLN A 83 -6.24 1.20 -4.72
N ALA A 84 -6.32 1.91 -3.58
CA ALA A 84 -5.40 1.72 -2.47
C ALA A 84 -5.46 0.28 -1.91
N ARG A 85 -6.67 -0.28 -1.71
CA ARG A 85 -6.85 -1.66 -1.28
C ARG A 85 -6.32 -2.66 -2.30
N ARG A 86 -6.57 -2.44 -3.59
CA ARG A 86 -6.06 -3.33 -4.65
C ARG A 86 -4.55 -3.37 -4.68
N LEU A 87 -3.90 -2.21 -4.57
CA LEU A 87 -2.44 -2.12 -4.52
C LEU A 87 -1.88 -2.86 -3.29
N GLU A 88 -2.53 -2.73 -2.14
CA GLU A 88 -2.14 -3.46 -0.91
C GLU A 88 -2.30 -4.97 -1.07
N MET A 89 -3.44 -5.43 -1.60
CA MET A 89 -3.67 -6.85 -1.89
C MET A 89 -2.67 -7.41 -2.90
N GLU A 90 -2.34 -6.67 -3.95
CA GLU A 90 -1.36 -7.07 -4.95
C GLU A 90 0.04 -7.20 -4.35
N ARG A 91 0.44 -6.28 -3.47
CA ARG A 91 1.71 -6.36 -2.74
C ARG A 91 1.79 -7.60 -1.85
N ILE A 92 0.74 -7.86 -1.07
CA ILE A 92 0.68 -9.06 -0.20
C ILE A 92 0.74 -10.33 -1.05
N LYS A 93 0.02 -10.37 -2.18
CA LYS A 93 0.03 -11.50 -3.11
C LYS A 93 1.43 -11.79 -3.63
N VAL A 94 2.15 -10.78 -4.11
CA VAL A 94 3.54 -10.94 -4.61
C VAL A 94 4.47 -11.45 -3.52
N ILE A 95 4.33 -10.95 -2.29
CA ILE A 95 5.13 -11.41 -1.15
C ILE A 95 4.86 -12.87 -0.85
N LEU A 96 3.58 -13.28 -0.82
CA LEU A 96 3.20 -14.65 -0.54
C LEU A 96 3.66 -15.62 -1.65
N GLU A 97 3.49 -15.23 -2.92
CA GLU A 97 3.99 -16.00 -4.07
C GLU A 97 5.51 -16.17 -4.01
N THR A 98 6.24 -15.09 -3.68
CA THR A 98 7.70 -15.12 -3.55
C THR A 98 8.13 -15.96 -2.35
N ALA A 99 7.47 -15.82 -1.19
CA ALA A 99 7.75 -16.60 0.01
C ALA A 99 7.50 -18.10 -0.21
N GLY A 100 6.42 -18.46 -0.91
CA GLY A 100 6.12 -19.83 -1.30
C GLY A 100 7.18 -20.42 -2.22
N ALA A 101 7.59 -19.68 -3.26
CA ALA A 101 8.66 -20.09 -4.17
C ALA A 101 10.00 -20.27 -3.44
N VAL A 102 10.40 -19.30 -2.62
CA VAL A 102 11.60 -19.37 -1.78
C VAL A 102 11.55 -20.57 -0.85
N SER A 103 10.42 -20.83 -0.20
CA SER A 103 10.28 -21.98 0.70
C SER A 103 10.48 -23.31 -0.02
N HIS A 104 9.86 -23.48 -1.19
CA HIS A 104 10.05 -24.69 -2.00
C HIS A 104 11.51 -24.87 -2.43
N GLU A 105 12.16 -23.80 -2.90
CA GLU A 105 13.56 -23.84 -3.38
C GLU A 105 14.57 -24.05 -2.24
N PHE A 106 14.32 -23.53 -1.03
CA PHE A 106 15.23 -23.71 0.12
C PHE A 106 15.03 -25.06 0.83
N ASN A 107 13.81 -25.58 0.90
CA ASN A 107 13.54 -26.86 1.56
C ASN A 107 14.28 -28.02 0.88
N GLN A 108 14.50 -27.96 -0.44
CA GLN A 108 15.23 -28.99 -1.18
C GLN A 108 16.69 -29.17 -0.69
N PRO A 109 17.57 -28.15 -0.75
CA PRO A 109 18.94 -28.28 -0.26
C PRO A 109 19.00 -28.50 1.26
N LEU A 110 18.06 -27.93 2.04
CA LEU A 110 18.00 -28.21 3.48
C LEU A 110 17.72 -29.68 3.77
N GLN A 111 16.82 -30.32 3.03
CA GLN A 111 16.56 -31.74 3.17
C GLN A 111 17.83 -32.56 2.91
N VAL A 112 18.62 -32.19 1.89
CA VAL A 112 19.91 -32.84 1.63
C VAL A 112 20.88 -32.65 2.79
N ILE A 113 20.99 -31.43 3.34
CA ILE A 113 21.87 -31.14 4.47
C ILE A 113 21.45 -31.94 5.72
N VAL A 114 20.16 -31.96 6.03
CA VAL A 114 19.59 -32.72 7.16
C VAL A 114 19.92 -34.20 6.99
N SER A 115 19.51 -34.81 5.87
CA SER A 115 19.71 -36.24 5.65
C SER A 115 21.18 -36.65 5.59
N ALA A 116 22.05 -35.84 4.98
CA ALA A 116 23.49 -36.11 4.96
C ALA A 116 24.11 -36.01 6.37
N SER A 117 23.65 -35.06 7.19
CA SER A 117 24.13 -34.89 8.56
C SER A 117 23.65 -36.03 9.47
N GLU A 118 22.40 -36.48 9.31
CA GLU A 118 21.86 -37.65 10.02
C GLU A 118 22.64 -38.92 9.71
N LEU A 119 22.86 -39.23 8.42
CA LEU A 119 23.65 -40.39 8.01
C LEU A 119 25.09 -40.33 8.53
N ALA A 120 25.72 -39.16 8.45
CA ALA A 120 27.08 -38.98 8.95
C ALA A 120 27.17 -39.08 10.48
N LEU A 121 26.11 -38.71 11.21
CA LEU A 121 26.02 -38.87 12.67
C LEU A 121 25.89 -40.34 13.08
N GLU A 122 25.17 -41.16 12.31
CA GLU A 122 25.08 -42.61 12.55
C GLU A 122 26.45 -43.30 12.48
N ASP A 123 27.32 -42.85 11.57
CA ASP A 123 28.67 -43.39 11.39
C ASP A 123 29.72 -42.79 12.35
N ALA A 124 29.43 -41.65 12.98
CA ALA A 124 30.38 -40.92 13.83
C ALA A 124 30.31 -41.36 15.30
N SER A 125 31.47 -41.66 15.90
CA SER A 125 31.57 -41.94 17.33
C SER A 125 31.08 -40.76 18.18
N GLU A 126 30.19 -41.02 19.14
CA GLU A 126 29.57 -40.01 20.02
C GLU A 126 30.57 -39.10 20.75
N ASN A 127 31.77 -39.60 21.07
CA ASN A 127 32.81 -38.83 21.77
C ASN A 127 33.77 -38.10 20.82
N SER A 128 33.53 -38.13 19.50
CA SER A 128 34.39 -37.48 18.52
C SER A 128 34.03 -36.00 18.34
N PRO A 129 35.01 -35.12 18.07
CA PRO A 129 34.73 -33.74 17.66
C PRO A 129 33.84 -33.65 16.41
N MET A 130 33.92 -34.65 15.52
CA MET A 130 33.10 -34.72 14.31
C MET A 130 31.61 -34.87 14.62
N HIS A 131 31.26 -35.71 15.60
CA HIS A 131 29.87 -35.87 16.03
C HIS A 131 29.27 -34.54 16.51
N LYS A 132 30.05 -33.74 17.25
CA LYS A 132 29.63 -32.39 17.65
C LYS A 132 29.40 -31.46 16.45
N TYR A 133 30.34 -31.39 15.51
CA TYR A 133 30.18 -30.52 14.33
C TYR A 133 28.99 -30.91 13.46
N LEU A 134 28.76 -32.21 13.24
CA LEU A 134 27.60 -32.70 12.50
C LEU A 134 26.28 -32.39 13.21
N SER A 135 26.25 -32.51 14.54
CA SER A 135 25.09 -32.12 15.35
C SER A 135 24.80 -30.62 15.23
N ASP A 136 25.84 -29.77 15.27
CA ASP A 136 25.69 -28.32 15.09
C ASP A 136 25.14 -27.96 13.69
N ILE A 137 25.58 -28.66 12.64
CA ILE A 137 25.07 -28.48 11.27
C ILE A 137 23.60 -28.91 11.17
N LEU A 138 23.25 -30.09 11.70
CA LEU A 138 21.88 -30.60 11.71
C LEU A 138 20.93 -29.63 12.43
N ASN A 139 21.31 -29.19 13.64
CA ASN A 139 20.53 -28.24 14.43
C ASN A 139 20.36 -26.90 13.70
N SER A 140 21.40 -26.44 13.00
CA SER A 140 21.34 -25.21 12.20
C SER A 140 20.39 -25.36 11.01
N ALA A 141 20.44 -26.49 10.29
CA ALA A 141 19.57 -26.77 9.16
C ALA A 141 18.09 -26.86 9.57
N VAL A 142 17.80 -27.53 10.70
CA VAL A 142 16.45 -27.59 11.28
C VAL A 142 15.96 -26.19 11.65
N ARG A 143 16.80 -25.37 12.30
CA ARG A 143 16.45 -23.99 12.64
C ARG A 143 16.16 -23.12 11.41
N ILE A 144 16.89 -23.31 10.30
CA ILE A 144 16.61 -22.59 9.06
C ILE A 144 15.24 -23.02 8.49
N SER A 145 14.91 -24.31 8.53
CA SER A 145 13.59 -24.82 8.12
C SER A 145 12.46 -24.16 8.91
N GLU A 146 12.60 -24.02 10.23
CA GLU A 146 11.62 -23.31 11.06
C GLU A 146 11.44 -21.84 10.66
N LEU A 147 12.53 -21.15 10.29
CA LEU A 147 12.47 -19.75 9.82
C LEU A 147 11.77 -19.63 8.46
N ILE A 148 12.00 -20.58 7.56
CA ILE A 148 11.33 -20.62 6.25
C ILE A 148 9.82 -20.85 6.42
N ILE A 149 9.42 -21.72 7.36
CA ILE A 149 7.99 -21.92 7.68
C ILE A 149 7.36 -20.63 8.20
N LYS A 150 8.07 -19.86 9.04
CA LYS A 150 7.59 -18.54 9.49
C LYS A 150 7.43 -17.56 8.33
N LEU A 151 8.35 -17.58 7.36
CA LEU A 151 8.28 -16.74 6.16
C LEU A 151 7.01 -17.02 5.32
N THR A 152 6.56 -18.26 5.20
CA THR A 152 5.36 -18.62 4.42
C THR A 152 4.04 -18.34 5.15
N HIS A 153 4.05 -18.16 6.47
CA HIS A 153 2.84 -17.89 7.26
C HIS A 153 2.54 -16.40 7.44
N ILE A 154 3.25 -15.53 6.73
CA ILE A 154 3.02 -14.09 6.78
C ILE A 154 1.74 -13.75 6.05
N THR A 155 0.71 -13.41 6.84
CA THR A 155 -0.61 -13.02 6.36
C THR A 155 -0.81 -11.50 6.34
N ASP A 156 0.09 -10.74 6.95
CA ASP A 156 0.05 -9.27 7.04
C ASP A 156 1.42 -8.67 6.70
N TYR A 157 1.44 -7.68 5.81
CA TYR A 157 2.67 -6.98 5.44
C TYR A 157 3.03 -5.97 6.53
N ARG A 158 3.89 -6.38 7.45
CA ARG A 158 4.48 -5.48 8.44
C ARG A 158 5.97 -5.37 8.22
N THR A 159 6.49 -4.17 8.39
CA THR A 159 7.92 -3.92 8.30
C THR A 159 8.43 -3.36 9.62
N LYS A 160 9.61 -3.80 10.05
CA LYS A 160 10.34 -3.22 11.17
C LYS A 160 11.59 -2.50 10.69
N ASP A 161 12.01 -1.48 11.43
CA ASP A 161 13.27 -0.79 11.17
C ASP A 161 14.44 -1.70 11.59
N TYR A 162 15.33 -2.00 10.65
CA TYR A 162 16.44 -2.92 10.86
C TYR A 162 17.71 -2.18 11.26
N CYS A 163 18.10 -1.14 10.51
CA CYS A 163 19.18 -0.17 10.76
C CYS A 163 19.15 0.94 9.70
N GLU A 164 19.64 2.15 10.00
CA GLU A 164 19.85 3.28 9.06
C GLU A 164 18.71 3.56 8.05
N GLY A 165 17.46 3.50 8.50
CA GLY A 165 16.29 3.77 7.66
C GLY A 165 15.89 2.63 6.70
N GLN A 166 16.57 1.48 6.77
CA GLN A 166 16.20 0.28 6.04
C GLN A 166 15.13 -0.51 6.79
N LYS A 167 14.01 -0.75 6.11
CA LYS A 167 12.88 -1.53 6.61
C LYS A 167 12.99 -2.96 6.11
N ILE A 168 12.80 -3.93 7.01
CA ILE A 168 12.72 -5.35 6.67
C ILE A 168 11.33 -5.88 7.01
N LEU A 169 10.94 -6.95 6.33
CA LEU A 169 9.70 -7.66 6.63
C LEU A 169 9.76 -8.22 8.06
N ASP A 170 8.72 -7.96 8.84
CA ASP A 170 8.61 -8.46 10.19
C ASP A 170 7.99 -9.86 10.19
N LEU A 171 8.84 -10.86 10.40
CA LEU A 171 8.47 -12.28 10.40
C LEU A 171 7.82 -12.72 11.72
N ASP A 172 7.92 -11.91 12.78
CA ASP A 172 7.49 -12.29 14.12
C ASP A 172 6.03 -11.91 14.39
N SER A 173 5.60 -10.73 13.90
CA SER A 173 4.25 -10.18 14.15
C SER A 173 3.08 -11.00 13.57
N GLY A 174 3.31 -11.82 12.55
CA GLY A 174 2.30 -12.71 11.97
C GLY A 174 2.05 -13.99 12.79
N SER A 175 2.95 -14.33 13.72
CA SER A 175 2.91 -15.60 14.46
C SER A 175 2.18 -15.55 15.82
N GLY A 176 1.47 -14.46 16.12
CA GLY A 176 0.65 -14.37 17.34
C GLY A 176 1.45 -14.40 18.65
N GLN A 177 2.74 -14.05 18.63
CA GLN A 177 3.56 -13.99 19.84
C GLN A 177 3.71 -12.53 20.32
N PRO A 178 3.28 -12.20 21.55
CA PRO A 178 3.34 -10.83 22.07
C PRO A 178 4.80 -10.37 22.18
N ALA A 179 5.07 -9.19 21.63
CA ALA A 179 6.37 -8.53 21.65
C ALA A 179 6.93 -8.49 23.08
N ALA A 180 8.00 -9.25 23.33
CA ALA A 180 8.74 -9.16 24.58
C ALA A 180 9.38 -7.77 24.66
N ALA A 181 8.91 -6.98 25.63
CA ALA A 181 9.42 -5.66 25.93
C ALA A 181 10.93 -5.70 26.17
N THR A 182 11.68 -4.88 25.43
CA THR A 182 13.10 -4.65 25.66
C THR A 182 13.27 -3.91 27.01
N PRO A 183 14.09 -4.39 27.96
CA PRO A 183 14.31 -3.67 29.21
C PRO A 183 15.11 -2.39 28.95
N PRO A 184 14.88 -1.32 29.74
CA PRO A 184 15.59 -0.07 29.58
C PRO A 184 17.10 -0.26 29.82
N LYS A 185 17.90 0.28 28.91
CA LYS A 185 19.36 0.39 29.08
C LYS A 185 19.64 1.27 30.32
N GLN A 186 20.40 0.71 31.27
CA GLN A 186 21.07 1.48 32.32
C GLN A 186 22.23 2.27 31.73
#